data_AF-A0A918RUN2-F1
#
_entry.id   AF-A0A918RUN2-F1
#
_cell.length_a   1.000
_cell.length_b   1.000
_cell.length_c   1.000
_cell.angle_alpha   90.00
_cell.angle_beta   90.00
_cell.angle_gamma   90.00
#
_symmetry.space_group_name_H-M   'P 1'
#
loop_
_entity.id
_entity.type
_entity.pdbx_description
1 polymer ?
#
loop_
_entity_poly.entity_id
_entity_poly.type
_entity_poly.pdbx_seq_one_letter_code
_entity_poly.pdbx_strand_id
1 'polypeptide(L)'
;MPIAGNMAEARQKVVASVDRFRAEPVKIYFFHDGVTDPGRQPVEIKAVLAVGGGDESNIAGGFAQSWRTQLAAGKAELHIDRATYDGPPLKTGDKVEAISRHGKPLWGILRVDDRGDTRLVAELGEA
;
A
#
# COMPACT_ATOMS: atom_id res chain seq x y z
N MET A 1 24.57 18.28 -20.08
CA MET A 1 24.43 17.63 -18.75
C MET A 1 23.01 17.05 -18.67
N PRO A 2 22.78 15.73 -18.68
CA PRO A 2 21.42 15.20 -18.58
C PRO A 2 21.01 15.17 -17.11
N ILE A 3 19.99 15.95 -16.75
CA ILE A 3 19.49 16.10 -15.37
C ILE A 3 18.41 15.05 -15.04
N ALA A 4 17.88 14.36 -16.07
CA ALA A 4 16.74 13.45 -15.93
C ALA A 4 17.08 12.10 -15.26
N GLY A 5 18.30 11.58 -15.42
CA GLY A 5 18.71 10.31 -14.80
C GLY A 5 18.78 10.36 -13.27
N ASN A 6 19.08 11.54 -12.70
CA ASN A 6 19.26 11.71 -11.26
C ASN A 6 17.94 11.71 -10.47
N MET A 7 16.84 12.17 -11.07
CA MET A 7 15.56 12.36 -10.36
C MET A 7 14.86 11.04 -10.05
N ALA A 8 14.87 10.09 -11.00
CA ALA A 8 14.26 8.77 -10.82
C ALA A 8 15.01 7.94 -9.77
N GLU A 9 16.34 7.90 -9.86
CA GLU A 9 17.20 7.25 -8.87
C GLU A 9 17.04 7.88 -7.47
N ALA A 10 16.96 9.22 -7.40
CA ALA A 10 16.73 9.92 -6.14
C ALA A 10 15.39 9.54 -5.52
N ARG A 11 14.31 9.47 -6.31
CA ARG A 11 12.99 9.03 -5.84
C ARG A 11 13.02 7.60 -5.30
N GLN A 12 13.66 6.68 -6.01
CA GLN A 12 13.78 5.29 -5.58
C GLN A 12 14.58 5.16 -4.27
N LYS A 13 15.68 5.92 -4.13
CA LYS A 13 16.46 5.97 -2.88
C LYS A 13 15.62 6.49 -1.70
N VAL A 14 14.76 7.49 -1.93
CA VAL A 14 13.85 8.01 -0.89
C VAL A 14 12.83 6.95 -0.49
N VAL A 15 12.19 6.29 -1.46
CA VAL A 15 11.24 5.20 -1.21
C VAL A 15 11.87 4.08 -0.39
N ALA A 16 13.03 3.58 -0.83
CA ALA A 16 13.76 2.53 -0.11
C ALA A 16 14.17 2.96 1.31
N SER A 17 14.50 4.24 1.51
CA SER A 17 14.83 4.78 2.82
C SER A 17 13.62 4.82 3.75
N VAL A 18 12.45 5.22 3.26
CA VAL A 18 11.21 5.21 4.05
C VAL A 18 10.82 3.79 4.44
N ASP A 19 10.89 2.85 3.51
CA ASP A 19 10.50 1.46 3.73
C ASP A 19 11.38 0.79 4.78
N ARG A 20 12.67 1.14 4.85
CA ARG A 20 13.55 0.63 5.90
C ARG A 20 13.02 0.88 7.31
N PHE A 21 12.33 2.00 7.54
CA PHE A 21 11.86 2.38 8.87
C PHE A 21 10.37 2.11 9.10
N ARG A 22 9.56 2.21 8.04
CA ARG A 22 8.10 2.15 8.16
C ARG A 22 7.47 0.90 7.57
N ALA A 23 8.18 0.16 6.71
CA ALA A 23 7.61 -1.05 6.15
C ALA A 23 7.57 -2.14 7.21
N GLU A 24 6.42 -2.79 7.30
CA GLU A 24 6.19 -3.92 8.19
C GLU A 24 5.77 -5.16 7.37
N PRO A 25 5.95 -6.37 7.90
CA PRO A 25 5.54 -7.58 7.20
C PRO A 25 4.01 -7.69 7.15
N VAL A 26 3.48 -7.79 5.93
CA VAL A 26 2.06 -8.02 5.66
C VAL A 26 1.89 -9.26 4.80
N LYS A 27 0.76 -9.93 4.97
CA LYS A 27 0.33 -11.03 4.12
C LYS A 27 -0.83 -10.60 3.25
N ILE A 28 -0.72 -10.85 1.96
CA ILE A 28 -1.78 -10.56 1.01
C ILE A 28 -2.42 -11.88 0.61
N TYR A 29 -3.73 -11.95 0.80
CA TYR A 29 -4.57 -13.06 0.38
C TYR A 29 -5.37 -12.63 -0.84
N PHE A 30 -5.31 -13.42 -1.91
CA PHE A 30 -5.98 -13.09 -3.15
C PHE A 30 -7.32 -13.79 -3.25
N PHE A 31 -8.34 -13.04 -3.67
CA PHE A 31 -9.71 -13.49 -3.77
C PHE A 31 -10.28 -13.19 -5.16
N HIS A 32 -11.18 -14.05 -5.60
CA HIS A 32 -12.02 -13.87 -6.78
C HIS A 32 -13.45 -14.22 -6.37
N ASP A 33 -14.36 -13.27 -6.52
CA ASP A 33 -15.78 -13.42 -6.16
C ASP A 33 -16.01 -13.95 -4.73
N GLY A 34 -15.21 -13.47 -3.78
CA GLY A 34 -15.31 -13.83 -2.35
C GLY A 34 -14.70 -15.19 -1.99
N VAL A 35 -14.14 -15.92 -2.96
CA VAL A 35 -13.43 -17.19 -2.75
C VAL A 35 -11.93 -16.99 -2.94
N THR A 36 -11.10 -17.70 -2.18
CA THR A 36 -9.65 -17.68 -2.38
C THR A 36 -9.30 -18.05 -3.82
N ASP A 37 -8.49 -17.24 -4.47
CA ASP A 37 -8.09 -17.43 -5.86
C ASP A 37 -6.94 -18.46 -5.94
N PRO A 38 -7.16 -19.68 -6.44
CA PRO A 38 -6.11 -20.69 -6.53
C PRO A 38 -5.01 -20.34 -7.55
N GLY A 39 -5.29 -19.41 -8.47
CA GLY A 39 -4.31 -18.91 -9.44
C GLY A 39 -3.38 -17.83 -8.89
N ARG A 40 -3.69 -17.26 -7.72
CA ARG A 40 -2.88 -16.24 -7.04
C ARG A 40 -2.59 -16.68 -5.61
N GLN A 41 -1.43 -17.29 -5.40
CA GLN A 41 -1.02 -17.74 -4.07
C GLN A 41 -0.78 -16.57 -3.13
N PRO A 42 -1.13 -16.68 -1.83
CA PRO A 42 -0.85 -15.63 -0.85
C PRO A 42 0.64 -15.29 -0.78
N VAL A 43 0.97 -14.01 -0.70
CA VAL A 43 2.34 -13.52 -0.63
C VAL A 43 2.60 -12.76 0.66
N GLU A 44 3.80 -12.90 1.20
CA GLU A 44 4.27 -12.12 2.35
C GLU A 44 5.30 -11.10 1.85
N ILE A 45 5.02 -9.82 2.09
CA ILE A 45 5.86 -8.71 1.63
C ILE A 45 6.11 -7.73 2.76
N LYS A 46 7.11 -6.85 2.59
CA LYS A 46 7.26 -5.65 3.42
C LYS A 46 6.61 -4.47 2.72
N ALA A 47 5.68 -3.83 3.39
CA ALA A 47 4.98 -2.67 2.86
C ALA A 47 4.68 -1.67 3.98
N VAL A 48 4.51 -0.40 3.63
CA VAL A 48 4.13 0.63 4.60
C VAL A 48 2.62 0.58 4.76
N LEU A 49 2.16 0.23 5.96
CA LEU A 49 0.74 0.17 6.30
C LEU A 49 0.37 1.36 7.20
N ALA A 50 -0.33 2.33 6.61
CA ALA A 50 -0.84 3.49 7.33
C ALA A 50 -2.28 3.23 7.79
N VAL A 51 -2.55 3.34 9.09
CA VAL A 51 -3.92 3.20 9.64
C VAL A 51 -4.33 4.53 10.24
N GLY A 52 -5.53 5.01 9.91
CA GLY A 52 -6.03 6.29 10.39
C GLY A 52 -6.30 6.33 11.89
N GLY A 53 -5.56 7.21 12.58
CA GLY A 53 -5.80 7.76 13.91
C GLY A 53 -5.00 9.06 14.00
N GLY A 54 -5.66 10.18 14.27
CA GLY A 54 -5.20 11.53 13.93
C GLY A 54 -3.77 11.87 14.34
N ASP A 55 -2.91 12.06 13.35
CA ASP A 55 -2.07 13.26 13.26
C ASP A 55 -1.57 13.43 11.83
N GLU A 56 -1.85 14.60 11.29
CA GLU A 56 -1.59 15.01 9.92
C GLU A 56 -0.09 15.11 9.65
N SER A 57 0.38 14.58 8.52
CA SER A 57 1.69 14.95 7.97
C SER A 57 1.54 15.26 6.49
N ASN A 58 1.31 16.56 6.23
CA ASN A 58 1.29 17.21 4.93
C ASN A 58 2.55 16.87 4.10
N ILE A 59 2.42 16.09 3.02
CA ILE A 59 3.37 16.13 1.90
C ILE A 59 2.61 15.97 0.56
N ALA A 60 2.50 17.10 -0.15
CA ALA A 60 2.35 17.28 -1.60
C ALA A 60 1.00 17.02 -2.34
N GLY A 61 0.52 18.08 -3.03
CA GLY A 61 -0.14 18.00 -4.34
C GLY A 61 -1.67 18.09 -4.35
N GLY A 62 -2.23 18.95 -5.22
CA GLY A 62 -3.65 19.37 -5.24
C GLY A 62 -4.72 18.29 -5.45
N PHE A 63 -4.35 17.02 -5.62
CA PHE A 63 -5.28 15.88 -5.57
C PHE A 63 -5.67 15.49 -4.13
N ALA A 64 -4.93 15.95 -3.12
CA ALA A 64 -5.19 15.65 -1.70
C ALA A 64 -6.45 16.33 -1.15
N GLN A 65 -7.07 17.26 -1.88
CA GLN A 65 -8.12 18.11 -1.33
C GLN A 65 -9.51 17.47 -1.35
N SER A 66 -9.81 16.56 -2.30
CA SER A 66 -11.01 15.71 -2.24
C SER A 66 -10.83 14.48 -1.33
N TRP A 67 -9.58 14.08 -1.08
CA TRP A 67 -9.18 12.98 -0.21
C TRP A 67 -9.30 13.32 1.30
N ARG A 68 -9.02 14.58 1.64
CA ARG A 68 -9.00 15.16 2.99
C ARG A 68 -10.24 14.92 3.85
N THR A 69 -11.43 14.74 3.24
CA THR A 69 -12.70 14.74 3.98
C THR A 69 -13.14 13.34 4.43
N GLN A 70 -12.41 12.27 4.06
CA GLN A 70 -12.99 10.91 4.12
C GLN A 70 -12.14 9.82 4.76
N LEU A 71 -11.01 10.14 5.42
CA LEU A 71 -10.32 9.20 6.31
C LEU A 71 -11.04 9.13 7.67
N ALA A 72 -12.28 8.63 7.62
CA ALA A 72 -13.03 8.22 8.79
C ALA A 72 -12.40 6.98 9.43
N ALA A 73 -12.66 6.77 10.73
CA ALA A 73 -12.23 5.61 11.48
C ALA A 73 -12.49 4.29 10.70
N GLY A 74 -11.51 3.38 10.68
CA GLY A 74 -11.60 2.10 9.97
C GLY A 74 -10.99 2.07 8.57
N LYS A 75 -10.45 3.19 8.08
CA LYS A 75 -9.72 3.24 6.80
C LYS A 75 -8.20 3.15 7.00
N ALA A 76 -7.55 2.35 6.17
CA ALA A 76 -6.10 2.18 6.14
C ALA A 76 -5.60 2.25 4.68
N GLU A 77 -4.29 2.39 4.50
CA GLU A 77 -3.64 2.35 3.19
C GLU A 77 -2.42 1.45 3.24
N LEU A 78 -2.23 0.67 2.17
CA LEU A 78 -1.03 -0.09 1.92
C LEU A 78 -0.23 0.57 0.82
N HIS A 79 1.02 0.92 1.11
CA HIS A 79 1.97 1.50 0.16
C HIS A 79 3.08 0.48 -0.09
N ILE A 80 3.14 -0.02 -1.32
CA ILE A 80 4.11 -1.04 -1.74
C ILE A 80 5.10 -0.37 -2.69
N ASP A 81 6.41 -0.57 -2.46
CA ASP A 81 7.43 -0.19 -3.43
C ASP A 81 7.29 -1.06 -4.69
N ARG A 82 6.92 -0.42 -5.80
CA ARG A 82 6.70 -1.06 -7.10
C ARG A 82 7.96 -1.72 -7.62
N ALA A 83 9.15 -1.20 -7.29
CA ALA A 83 10.41 -1.75 -7.76
C ALA A 83 10.76 -3.11 -7.10
N THR A 84 10.09 -3.45 -6.00
CA THR A 84 10.36 -4.68 -5.23
C THR A 84 9.20 -5.67 -5.25
N TYR A 85 8.07 -5.29 -5.85
CA TYR A 85 6.87 -6.11 -5.84
C TYR A 85 6.79 -6.99 -7.08
N ASP A 86 7.10 -8.27 -6.89
CA ASP A 86 7.01 -9.31 -7.92
C ASP A 86 5.76 -10.22 -7.75
N GLY A 87 4.82 -9.81 -6.89
CA GLY A 87 3.61 -10.58 -6.59
C GLY A 87 2.51 -10.42 -7.65
N PRO A 88 1.42 -11.21 -7.55
CA PRO A 88 0.26 -11.06 -8.43
C PRO A 88 -0.35 -9.66 -8.38
N PRO A 89 -1.02 -9.20 -9.45
CA PRO A 89 -1.71 -7.90 -9.41
C PRO A 89 -2.79 -7.90 -8.33
N LEU A 90 -2.80 -6.83 -7.53
CA LEU A 90 -3.79 -6.57 -6.50
C LEU A 90 -5.12 -6.17 -7.13
N LYS A 91 -6.21 -6.65 -6.55
CA LYS A 91 -7.57 -6.35 -6.97
C LYS A 91 -8.43 -5.97 -5.77
N THR A 92 -9.48 -5.20 -6.03
CA THR A 92 -10.55 -4.99 -5.06
C THR A 92 -11.13 -6.34 -4.61
N GLY A 93 -11.32 -6.50 -3.30
CA GLY A 93 -11.78 -7.74 -2.67
C GLY A 93 -10.66 -8.66 -2.17
N ASP A 94 -9.41 -8.48 -2.60
CA ASP A 94 -8.26 -9.12 -1.96
C ASP A 94 -8.13 -8.64 -0.50
N LYS A 95 -7.46 -9.41 0.37
CA LYS A 95 -7.32 -9.08 1.79
C LYS A 95 -5.86 -8.92 2.20
N VAL A 96 -5.62 -8.05 3.18
CA VAL A 96 -4.29 -7.73 3.72
C VAL A 96 -4.29 -7.95 5.22
N GLU A 97 -3.34 -8.73 5.73
CA GLU A 97 -3.14 -9.03 7.15
C GLU A 97 -1.81 -8.44 7.63
N ALA A 98 -1.82 -7.65 8.71
CA ALA A 98 -0.58 -7.21 9.35
C ALA A 98 -0.06 -8.27 10.32
N ILE A 99 0.90 -9.07 9.85
CA ILE A 99 1.40 -10.25 10.56
C ILE A 99 2.12 -9.86 11.86
N SER A 100 2.81 -8.71 11.86
CA SER A 100 3.56 -8.17 13.00
C SER A 100 2.68 -7.53 14.09
N ARG A 101 1.43 -7.18 13.80
CA ARG A 101 0.56 -6.46 14.73
C ARG A 101 -0.22 -7.44 15.61
N HIS A 102 -0.43 -7.05 16.87
CA HIS A 102 -1.22 -7.86 17.80
C HIS A 102 -2.65 -8.06 17.28
N GLY A 103 -3.17 -9.29 17.38
CA GLY A 103 -4.49 -9.65 16.85
C GLY A 103 -4.55 -9.85 15.34
N LYS A 104 -3.42 -9.68 14.61
CA LYS A 104 -3.31 -9.86 13.16
C LYS A 104 -4.47 -9.21 12.40
N PRO A 105 -4.61 -7.88 12.53
CA PRO A 105 -5.72 -7.16 11.90
C PRO A 105 -5.72 -7.41 10.39
N LEU A 106 -6.94 -7.62 9.88
CA LEU A 106 -7.21 -7.99 8.50
C LEU A 106 -8.08 -6.90 7.88
N TRP A 107 -7.70 -6.46 6.69
CA TRP A 107 -8.44 -5.46 5.91
C TRP A 107 -8.78 -5.99 4.53
N GLY A 108 -9.89 -5.52 3.96
CA GLY A 108 -10.23 -5.73 2.56
C GLY A 108 -9.72 -4.58 1.70
N ILE A 109 -9.17 -4.90 0.53
CA ILE A 109 -8.80 -3.90 -0.48
C ILE A 109 -10.07 -3.36 -1.13
N LEU A 110 -10.31 -2.07 -0.96
CA LEU A 110 -11.44 -1.36 -1.57
C LEU A 110 -11.07 -0.81 -2.94
N ARG A 111 -9.86 -0.26 -3.07
CA ARG A 111 -9.35 0.35 -4.31
C ARG A 111 -7.86 0.09 -4.45
N VAL A 112 -7.40 -0.05 -5.69
CA VAL A 112 -5.98 -0.13 -6.05
C VAL A 112 -5.64 1.01 -7.01
N ASP A 113 -4.52 1.67 -6.75
CA ASP A 113 -3.87 2.62 -7.64
C ASP A 113 -2.50 2.08 -8.04
N ASP A 114 -2.40 1.62 -9.28
CA ASP A 114 -1.19 1.08 -9.89
C ASP A 114 -0.56 2.05 -10.91
N ARG A 115 -1.07 3.28 -10.99
CA ARG A 115 -0.59 4.30 -11.93
C ARG A 115 0.63 5.05 -11.41
N GLY A 116 0.94 4.89 -10.13
CA GLY A 116 2.13 5.45 -9.50
C GLY A 116 3.42 4.89 -10.07
N ASP A 117 4.37 5.78 -10.36
CA ASP A 117 5.69 5.42 -10.91
C ASP A 117 6.55 4.64 -9.91
N THR A 118 6.41 4.94 -8.60
CA THR A 118 7.23 4.33 -7.54
C THR A 118 6.45 3.48 -6.55
N ARG A 119 5.13 3.69 -6.45
CA ARG A 119 4.27 3.02 -5.46
C ARG A 119 3.05 2.40 -6.12
N LEU A 120 2.73 1.20 -5.66
CA LEU A 120 1.37 0.66 -5.75
C LEU A 120 0.68 1.03 -4.44
N VAL A 121 -0.48 1.67 -4.52
CA VAL A 121 -1.24 2.11 -3.34
C VAL A 121 -2.56 1.37 -3.31
N ALA A 122 -2.88 0.72 -2.18
CA ALA A 122 -4.17 0.09 -1.97
C ALA A 122 -4.90 0.76 -0.82
N GLU A 123 -6.14 1.16 -1.06
CA GLU A 123 -7.05 1.68 -0.04
C GLU A 123 -7.73 0.50 0.65
N LEU A 124 -7.70 0.50 1.98
CA LEU A 124 -8.13 -0.60 2.82
C LEU A 124 -9.32 -0.18 3.69
N GLY A 125 -10.23 -1.12 3.91
CA GLY A 125 -11.36 -0.97 4.82
C GLY A 125 -11.58 -2.20 5.68
N GLU A 126 -12.56 -2.10 6.56
CA GLU A 126 -13.04 -3.23 7.37
C GLU A 126 -13.51 -4.38 6.46
N ALA A 127 -13.14 -5.61 6.85
CA ALA A 127 -13.19 -6.82 6.02
C ALA A 127 -14.33 -7.79 6.37
#